data_AF-A0A0G0V9T6-F1
#
_entry.id   AF-A0A0G0V9T6-F1
#
_cell.length_a   1.000
_cell.length_b   1.000
_cell.length_c   1.000
_cell.angle_alpha   90.00
_cell.angle_beta   90.00
_cell.angle_gamma   90.00
#
_symmetry.space_group_name_H-M   'P 1'
#
loop_
_entity.id
_entity.type
_entity.pdbx_description
1 polymer ?
#
loop_
_entity_poly.entity_id
_entity_poly.type
_entity_poly.pdbx_seq_one_letter_code
_entity_poly.pdbx_strand_id
1 'polypeptide(L)'
;YEKAVIVSDIPEHQEIIIDKRFLFEHNSAADLTRKLIWVLQNPTIRKVSQIQNRQLVEKEYNWEMILPLLEAVYERTLCADCSNLPMFKIKKILATA
;
A
#
# COMPACT_ATOMS: atom_id res chain seq x y z
N TYR A 1 -4.32 -3.05 14.06
CA TYR A 1 -3.36 -2.50 13.08
C TYR A 1 -1.95 -2.70 13.63
N GLU A 2 -0.87 -2.49 12.86
CA GLU A 2 0.55 -2.64 13.32
C GLU A 2 1.10 -4.08 13.52
N LYS A 3 0.48 -5.10 12.90
CA LYS A 3 1.09 -6.44 12.84
C LYS A 3 1.86 -6.61 11.53
N ALA A 4 2.92 -7.42 11.57
CA ALA A 4 3.52 -7.93 10.36
C ALA A 4 2.50 -8.85 9.70
N VAL A 5 2.32 -8.69 8.40
CA VAL A 5 1.38 -9.46 7.60
C VAL A 5 2.14 -10.22 6.53
N ILE A 6 1.72 -11.45 6.26
CA ILE A 6 2.19 -12.23 5.13
C ILE A 6 0.98 -12.41 4.22
N VAL A 7 1.14 -12.17 2.93
CA VAL A 7 0.05 -12.21 1.96
C VAL A 7 0.49 -12.94 0.70
N SER A 8 -0.47 -13.41 -0.10
CA SER A 8 -0.14 -14.10 -1.35
C SER A 8 0.49 -13.14 -2.36
N ASP A 9 1.25 -13.66 -3.30
CA ASP A 9 1.93 -12.92 -4.36
C ASP A 9 1.02 -12.52 -5.55
N ILE A 10 -0.29 -12.37 -5.31
CA ILE A 10 -1.22 -11.84 -6.31
C ILE A 10 -0.87 -10.36 -6.62
N PRO A 11 -1.19 -9.86 -7.83
CA PRO A 11 -0.74 -8.54 -8.29
C PRO A 11 -1.04 -7.39 -7.32
N GLU A 12 -2.25 -7.35 -6.77
CA GLU A 12 -2.72 -6.29 -5.88
C GLU A 12 -1.89 -6.24 -4.58
N HIS A 13 -1.44 -7.39 -4.07
CA HIS A 13 -0.57 -7.43 -2.91
C HIS A 13 0.87 -7.03 -3.25
N GLN A 14 1.34 -7.35 -4.46
CA GLN A 14 2.68 -6.98 -4.91
C GLN A 14 2.85 -5.47 -5.07
N GLU A 15 1.76 -4.74 -5.34
CA GLU A 15 1.76 -3.28 -5.38
C GLU A 15 1.95 -2.65 -3.99
N ILE A 16 1.46 -3.32 -2.94
CA ILE A 16 1.46 -2.79 -1.57
C ILE A 16 2.70 -3.25 -0.79
N ILE A 17 3.09 -4.51 -0.94
CA ILE A 17 4.16 -5.14 -0.16
C ILE A 17 5.52 -4.93 -0.83
N ILE A 18 6.26 -3.94 -0.32
CA ILE A 18 7.60 -3.59 -0.80
C ILE A 18 8.61 -4.72 -0.54
N ASP A 19 8.54 -5.36 0.63
CA ASP A 19 9.44 -6.45 1.00
C ASP A 19 8.85 -7.80 0.60
N LYS A 20 9.30 -8.32 -0.55
CA LYS A 20 8.86 -9.60 -1.12
C LYS A 20 9.07 -10.82 -0.20
N ARG A 21 9.83 -10.69 0.89
CA ARG A 21 9.95 -11.75 1.90
C ARG A 21 8.64 -12.00 2.65
N PHE A 22 7.73 -11.02 2.67
CA PHE A 22 6.38 -11.13 3.23
C PHE A 22 5.33 -11.59 2.20
N LEU A 23 5.76 -11.94 0.99
CA LEU A 23 4.90 -12.59 0.00
C LEU A 23 5.08 -14.11 0.03
N PHE A 24 3.99 -14.84 -0.10
CA PHE A 24 3.98 -16.29 -0.35
C PHE A 24 3.30 -16.61 -1.69
N GLU A 25 3.70 -17.70 -2.32
CA GLU A 25 3.14 -18.17 -3.59
C GLU A 25 1.63 -18.45 -3.46
N HIS A 26 0.84 -17.85 -4.35
CA HIS A 26 -0.60 -18.03 -4.39
C HIS A 26 -0.97 -19.53 -4.52
N ASN A 27 -1.95 -19.97 -3.73
CA ASN A 27 -2.37 -21.38 -3.60
C ASN A 27 -1.31 -22.36 -3.07
N SER A 28 -0.18 -21.88 -2.51
CA SER A 28 0.88 -22.74 -1.96
C SER A 28 0.87 -22.73 -0.42
N ALA A 29 0.16 -23.70 0.19
CA ALA A 29 0.15 -23.87 1.65
C ALA A 29 1.55 -24.17 2.22
N ALA A 30 2.37 -24.87 1.44
CA ALA A 30 3.76 -25.17 1.80
C ALA A 30 4.61 -23.90 1.87
N ASP A 31 4.52 -22.99 0.88
CA ASP A 31 5.24 -21.72 0.94
C ASP A 31 4.72 -20.82 2.06
N LEU A 32 3.41 -20.74 2.26
CA LEU A 32 2.82 -20.01 3.39
C LEU A 32 3.42 -20.47 4.73
N THR A 33 3.54 -21.79 4.94
CA THR A 33 4.13 -22.34 6.16
C THR A 33 5.59 -21.96 6.32
N ARG A 34 6.39 -22.04 5.23
CA ARG A 34 7.80 -21.61 5.24
C ARG A 34 7.93 -20.13 5.60
N LYS A 35 7.08 -19.27 5.04
CA LYS A 35 7.08 -17.82 5.29
C LYS A 35 6.67 -17.49 6.72
N LEU A 36 5.65 -18.17 7.25
CA LEU A 36 5.22 -18.01 8.64
C LEU A 36 6.35 -18.35 9.62
N ILE A 37 6.99 -19.51 9.45
CA ILE A 37 8.12 -19.92 10.28
C ILE A 37 9.24 -18.88 10.21
N TRP A 38 9.59 -18.41 9.01
CA TRP A 38 10.62 -17.39 8.83
C TRP A 38 10.30 -16.09 9.58
N VAL A 39 9.06 -15.57 9.50
CA VAL A 39 8.66 -14.34 10.22
C VAL A 39 8.71 -14.53 11.74
N LEU A 40 8.39 -15.72 12.24
CA LEU A 40 8.46 -16.03 13.67
C LEU A 40 9.91 -16.06 14.16
N GLN A 41 10.82 -16.63 13.37
CA GLN A 41 12.26 -16.73 13.66
C GLN A 41 13.03 -15.42 13.52
N ASN A 42 12.47 -14.40 12.83
CA ASN A 42 13.14 -13.13 12.55
C ASN A 42 12.44 -11.93 13.22
N PRO A 43 12.47 -11.82 14.58
CA PRO A 43 11.71 -10.81 15.32
C PRO A 43 12.11 -9.36 14.99
N THR A 44 13.38 -9.10 14.70
CA THR A 44 13.87 -7.76 14.34
C THR A 44 13.26 -7.30 13.02
N ILE A 45 13.29 -8.16 11.99
CA ILE A 45 12.71 -7.86 10.68
C ILE A 45 11.19 -7.69 10.79
N ARG A 46 10.55 -8.56 11.59
CA ARG A 46 9.12 -8.45 11.91
C ARG A 46 8.78 -7.06 12.47
N LYS A 47 9.56 -6.56 13.44
CA LYS A 47 9.34 -5.25 14.06
C LYS A 47 9.53 -4.09 13.06
N VAL A 48 10.53 -4.19 12.18
CA VAL A 48 10.74 -3.20 11.11
C VAL A 48 9.54 -3.15 10.17
N SER A 49 9.05 -4.31 9.72
CA SER A 49 7.87 -4.41 8.86
C SER A 49 6.62 -3.82 9.53
N GLN A 50 6.42 -4.03 10.83
CA GLN A 50 5.29 -3.42 11.56
C GLN A 50 5.28 -1.90 11.49
N ILE A 51 6.45 -1.27 11.69
CA ILE A 51 6.59 0.18 11.64
C ILE A 51 6.31 0.69 10.22
N GLN A 52 6.88 0.02 9.20
CA GLN A 52 6.68 0.39 7.80
C GLN A 52 5.22 0.25 7.36
N ASN A 53 4.56 -0.84 7.74
CA ASN A 53 3.16 -1.07 7.41
C ASN A 53 2.26 -0.01 8.03
N ARG A 54 2.53 0.40 9.27
CA ARG A 54 1.81 1.49 9.91
C ARG A 54 1.98 2.80 9.14
N GLN A 55 3.22 3.17 8.83
CA GLN A 55 3.53 4.38 8.08
C GLN A 55 2.85 4.40 6.70
N LEU A 56 2.82 3.26 6.01
CA LEU A 56 2.14 3.11 4.72
C LEU A 56 0.64 3.36 4.85
N VAL A 57 -0.02 2.74 5.82
CA VAL A 57 -1.47 2.91 6.04
C VAL A 57 -1.81 4.35 6.38
N GLU A 58 -1.06 4.97 7.30
CA GLU A 58 -1.27 6.37 7.70
C GLU A 58 -1.06 7.34 6.53
N LYS A 59 -0.15 7.03 5.61
CA LYS A 59 0.23 7.90 4.49
C LYS A 59 -0.60 7.71 3.21
N GLU A 60 -1.05 6.50 2.92
CA GLU A 60 -1.65 6.19 1.60
C GLU A 60 -3.08 5.65 1.72
N TYR A 61 -3.48 5.13 2.89
CA TYR A 61 -4.76 4.44 3.08
C TYR A 61 -5.62 5.07 4.21
N ASN A 62 -5.41 6.36 4.48
CA ASN A 62 -6.20 7.11 5.46
C ASN A 62 -7.37 7.83 4.78
N TRP A 63 -8.61 7.52 5.20
CA TRP A 63 -9.82 8.16 4.70
C TRP A 63 -9.84 9.68 4.89
N GLU A 64 -9.26 10.20 5.97
CA GLU A 64 -9.15 11.65 6.19
C GLU A 64 -8.33 12.34 5.10
N MET A 65 -7.41 11.62 4.45
CA MET A 65 -6.65 12.13 3.31
C MET A 65 -7.27 11.78 1.96
N ILE A 66 -7.90 10.60 1.84
CA ILE A 66 -8.48 10.14 0.58
C ILE A 66 -9.75 10.93 0.22
N LEU A 67 -10.60 11.26 1.20
CA LEU A 67 -11.89 11.92 0.94
C LEU A 67 -11.73 13.28 0.23
N PRO A 68 -10.87 14.22 0.68
CA PRO A 68 -10.68 15.49 -0.02
C PRO A 68 -10.14 15.31 -1.45
N LEU A 69 -9.29 14.30 -1.67
CA LEU A 69 -8.77 13.98 -3.01
C LEU A 69 -9.88 13.47 -3.93
N LEU A 70 -10.76 12.63 -3.39
CA LEU A 70 -11.90 12.09 -4.11
C LEU A 70 -12.90 13.20 -4.46
N GLU A 71 -13.24 14.06 -3.50
CA GLU A 71 -14.09 15.23 -3.70
C GLU A 71 -13.54 16.13 -4.82
N ALA A 72 -12.25 16.45 -4.79
CA ALA A 72 -11.61 17.26 -5.82
C ALA A 72 -11.69 16.65 -7.24
N VAL A 73 -11.67 15.31 -7.36
CA VAL A 73 -11.87 14.62 -8.63
C VAL A 73 -13.31 14.78 -9.11
N TYR A 74 -14.30 14.61 -8.24
CA TYR A 74 -15.71 14.81 -8.58
C TYR A 74 -16.02 16.27 -8.92
N GLU A 75 -15.51 17.24 -8.16
CA GLU A 75 -15.68 18.67 -8.46
C GLU A 75 -15.11 19.03 -9.83
N ARG A 76 -13.95 18.44 -10.20
CA ARG A 76 -13.34 18.65 -11.52
C ARG A 76 -14.19 18.10 -12.66
N THR A 77 -14.82 16.94 -12.49
CA THR A 77 -15.64 16.33 -13.55
C THR A 77 -17.02 16.97 -13.67
N LEU A 78 -17.56 17.49 -12.56
CA LEU A 78 -18.84 18.22 -12.56
C LEU A 78 -18.70 19.67 -13.03
N CYS A 79 -17.50 20.25 -12.97
CA CYS A 79 -17.25 21.60 -13.49
C CYS A 79 -17.07 21.58 -15.02
N ALA A 80 -18.11 21.97 -15.75
CA ALA A 80 -18.09 22.02 -17.22
C ALA A 80 -17.16 23.10 -17.82
N ASP A 81 -16.71 24.09 -17.02
CA ASP A 81 -15.77 25.15 -17.41
C ASP A 81 -14.96 25.61 -16.20
N CYS A 82 -13.79 25.00 -15.95
CA CYS A 82 -12.94 25.35 -14.81
C CYS A 82 -11.58 25.90 -15.26
N SER A 83 -11.57 27.17 -15.67
CA SER A 83 -10.34 27.93 -15.94
C SER A 83 -9.62 28.43 -14.68
N ASN A 84 -10.12 28.16 -13.46
CA ASN A 84 -9.60 28.76 -12.22
C ASN A 84 -9.54 27.84 -10.96
N LEU A 85 -9.55 26.51 -11.07
CA LEU A 85 -9.31 25.65 -9.90
C LEU A 85 -7.80 25.49 -9.61
N PRO A 86 -7.37 25.52 -8.34
CA PRO A 86 -5.97 25.33 -7.99
C PRO A 86 -5.50 23.95 -8.45
N MET A 87 -4.51 23.97 -9.35
CA MET A 87 -3.90 22.76 -9.91
C MET A 87 -3.08 22.06 -8.83
N PHE A 88 -3.65 21.03 -8.20
CA PHE A 88 -2.87 20.13 -7.37
C PHE A 88 -1.92 19.33 -8.26
N LYS A 89 -0.61 19.56 -8.07
CA LYS A 89 0.45 18.78 -8.72
C LYS A 89 0.41 17.36 -8.18
N ILE A 90 -0.30 16.47 -8.88
CA ILE A 90 -0.10 15.03 -8.73
C ILE A 90 1.35 14.76 -9.13
N LYS A 91 2.24 14.56 -8.15
CA LYS A 91 3.58 14.04 -8.45
C LYS A 91 3.37 12.67 -9.10
N LYS A 92 3.78 12.53 -10.37
CA LYS A 92 3.92 11.25 -11.06
C LYS A 92 4.67 10.28 -10.13
N ILE A 93 3.99 9.24 -9.65
CA ILE A 93 4.62 8.02 -9.10
C ILE A 93 4.54 6.90 -10.15
N LEU A 94 4.65 7.26 -11.44
CA LEU A 94 4.78 6.30 -12.53
C LEU A 94 5.82 6.84 -13.51
N ALA A 95 7.08 6.49 -13.26
CA ALA A 95 8.14 6.19 -14.25
C ALA A 95 9.52 6.31 -13.60
N THR A 96 10.04 5.19 -13.09
CA THR A 96 11.47 4.87 -13.21
C THR A 96 11.59 3.36 -13.35
N ALA A 97 11.50 2.91 -14.60
CA ALA A 97 12.23 1.75 -15.09
C ALA A 97 13.52 2.26 -15.74
#